data_AF-A0A0S8B1F8-F1
#
_entry.id   AF-A0A0S8B1F8-F1
#
_cell.length_a   1.000
_cell.length_b   1.000
_cell.length_c   1.000
_cell.angle_alpha   90.00
_cell.angle_beta   90.00
_cell.angle_gamma   90.00
#
_symmetry.space_group_name_H-M   'P 1'
#
loop_
_entity.id
_entity.type
_entity.pdbx_description
1 polymer ?
#
loop_
_entity_poly.entity_id
_entity_poly.type
_entity_poly.pdbx_seq_one_letter_code
_entity_poly.pdbx_strand_id
1 'polypeptide(L)'
;MLATSTERLNLQQLALSLAGLAQIKWLEGQQEPEAVLLGAADALTDDGDLLPFSWFTEEWQEIRAELRPMVDDEAWKRGRAMSSSEAVDYVLNRQTPKSY
;
A
#
# COMPACT_ATOMS: atom_id res chain seq x y z
N MET A 1 0.85 16.92 16.96
CA MET A 1 1.64 17.76 16.03
C MET A 1 1.15 17.42 14.64
N LEU A 2 0.62 18.37 13.86
CA LEU A 2 0.09 18.07 12.52
C LEU A 2 1.26 17.84 11.57
N ALA A 3 1.17 16.78 10.74
CA ALA A 3 2.17 16.48 9.72
C ALA A 3 2.38 17.69 8.79
N THR A 4 3.61 17.87 8.30
CA THR A 4 3.89 18.93 7.32
C THR A 4 3.24 18.60 5.97
N SER A 5 3.08 19.59 5.07
CA SER A 5 2.58 19.35 3.71
C SER A 5 3.46 18.38 2.92
N THR A 6 4.79 18.45 3.10
CA THR A 6 5.75 17.53 2.48
C THR A 6 5.61 16.11 3.02
N GLU A 7 5.45 15.95 4.33
CA GLU A 7 5.25 14.64 4.95
C GLU A 7 3.97 13.97 4.45
N ARG A 8 2.86 14.72 4.37
CA ARG A 8 1.61 14.21 3.78
C ARG A 8 1.78 13.80 2.32
N LEU A 9 2.46 14.60 1.51
CA LEU A 9 2.74 14.26 0.11
C LEU A 9 3.56 12.95 0.00
N ASN A 10 4.59 12.79 0.83
CA ASN A 10 5.41 11.59 0.83
C ASN A 10 4.60 10.35 1.23
N LEU A 11 3.72 10.46 2.23
CA LEU A 11 2.85 9.36 2.65
C LEU A 11 1.85 8.97 1.55
N GLN A 12 1.28 9.95 0.83
CA GLN A 12 0.43 9.67 -0.34
C GLN A 12 1.20 8.97 -1.46
N GLN A 13 2.39 9.45 -1.80
CA GLN A 13 3.22 8.80 -2.83
C GLN A 13 3.61 7.37 -2.45
N LEU A 14 3.90 7.14 -1.16
CA LEU A 14 4.15 5.80 -0.64
C LEU A 14 2.91 4.91 -0.77
N ALA A 15 1.73 5.41 -0.38
CA ALA A 15 0.48 4.66 -0.52
C ALA A 15 0.21 4.23 -1.97
N LEU A 16 0.38 5.14 -2.94
CA LEU A 16 0.22 4.84 -4.36
C LEU A 16 1.25 3.81 -4.84
N SER A 17 2.50 3.93 -4.40
CA SER A 17 3.57 2.97 -4.74
C SER A 17 3.25 1.58 -4.21
N LEU A 18 2.75 1.48 -2.96
CA LEU A 18 2.33 0.21 -2.36
C LEU A 18 1.12 -0.38 -3.09
N ALA A 19 0.16 0.43 -3.50
CA ALA A 19 -1.00 0.01 -4.28
C ALA A 19 -0.58 -0.56 -5.65
N GLY A 20 0.30 0.13 -6.38
CA GLY A 20 0.83 -0.36 -7.65
C GLY A 20 1.62 -1.66 -7.49
N LEU A 21 2.41 -1.79 -6.43
CA LEU A 21 3.10 -3.05 -6.11
C LEU A 21 2.12 -4.17 -5.75
N ALA A 22 1.02 -3.87 -5.05
CA ALA A 22 -0.03 -4.84 -4.78
C ALA A 22 -0.62 -5.39 -6.08
N GLN A 23 -0.91 -4.51 -7.05
CA GLN A 23 -1.41 -4.91 -8.37
C GLN A 23 -0.41 -5.82 -9.12
N ILE A 24 0.89 -5.49 -9.08
CA ILE A 24 1.93 -6.35 -9.66
C ILE A 24 1.92 -7.74 -8.98
N LYS A 25 1.81 -7.79 -7.65
CA LYS A 25 1.77 -9.07 -6.92
C LYS A 25 0.54 -9.90 -7.23
N TRP A 26 -0.62 -9.26 -7.41
CA TRP A 26 -1.81 -9.93 -7.89
C TRP A 26 -1.62 -10.54 -9.28
N LEU A 27 -1.04 -9.78 -10.23
CA LEU A 27 -0.74 -10.27 -11.57
C LEU A 27 0.26 -11.45 -11.55
N GLU A 28 1.18 -11.49 -10.58
CA GLU A 28 2.10 -12.61 -10.34
C GLU A 28 1.43 -13.82 -9.63
N GLY A 29 0.13 -13.74 -9.30
CA GLY A 29 -0.60 -14.76 -8.56
C GLY A 29 -0.28 -14.82 -7.06
N GLN A 30 0.35 -13.78 -6.52
CA GLN A 30 0.79 -13.70 -5.12
C GLN A 30 -0.26 -12.98 -4.25
N GLN A 31 -1.30 -13.73 -3.87
CA GLN A 31 -2.45 -13.22 -3.11
C GLN A 31 -2.07 -12.65 -1.73
N GLU A 32 -1.25 -13.35 -0.93
CA GLU A 32 -0.87 -12.85 0.40
C GLU A 32 -0.02 -11.57 0.32
N PRO A 33 1.05 -11.47 -0.51
CA PRO A 33 1.77 -10.21 -0.71
C PRO A 33 0.91 -9.06 -1.20
N GLU A 34 0.05 -9.27 -2.21
CA GLU A 34 -0.87 -8.25 -2.68
C GLU A 34 -1.73 -7.71 -1.52
N ALA A 35 -2.37 -8.62 -0.78
CA ALA A 35 -3.25 -8.26 0.33
C ALA A 35 -2.56 -7.39 1.38
N VAL A 36 -1.34 -7.76 1.79
CA VAL A 36 -0.57 -6.97 2.76
C VAL A 36 -0.27 -5.58 2.22
N LEU A 37 0.17 -5.47 0.97
CA LEU A 37 0.55 -4.19 0.37
C LEU A 37 -0.65 -3.27 0.21
N LEU A 38 -1.81 -3.81 -0.21
CA LEU A 38 -3.04 -3.04 -0.29
C LEU A 38 -3.51 -2.58 1.10
N GLY A 39 -3.41 -3.44 2.11
CA GLY A 39 -3.71 -3.07 3.50
C GLY A 39 -2.82 -1.93 4.00
N ALA A 40 -1.51 -2.00 3.75
CA ALA A 40 -0.61 -0.92 4.13
C ALA A 40 -0.94 0.40 3.39
N ALA A 41 -1.27 0.32 2.10
CA ALA A 41 -1.71 1.48 1.33
C ALA A 41 -3.01 2.10 1.89
N ASP A 42 -4.03 1.27 2.19
CA ASP A 42 -5.29 1.71 2.81
C ASP A 42 -5.05 2.48 4.11
N ALA A 43 -4.21 1.94 5.00
CA ALA A 43 -3.87 2.59 6.26
C ALA A 43 -3.23 3.97 6.06
N LEU A 44 -2.28 4.09 5.14
CA LEU A 44 -1.63 5.37 4.83
C LEU A 44 -2.60 6.39 4.21
N THR A 45 -3.62 5.93 3.48
CA THR A 45 -4.65 6.82 2.92
C THR A 45 -5.72 7.23 3.92
N ASP A 46 -6.07 6.35 4.87
CA ASP A 46 -7.07 6.62 5.91
C ASP A 46 -6.51 7.53 7.02
N ASP A 47 -5.22 7.37 7.36
CA ASP A 47 -4.56 8.14 8.43
C ASP A 47 -4.11 9.54 7.97
N GLY A 48 -4.03 9.76 6.64
CA GLY A 48 -3.66 11.04 6.07
C GLY A 48 -4.88 11.89 5.73
N ASP A 49 -4.90 13.14 6.18
CA ASP A 49 -5.65 14.19 5.47
C ASP A 49 -5.07 14.25 4.05
N LEU A 50 -5.69 13.51 3.12
CA LEU A 50 -5.23 13.45 1.76
C LEU A 50 -5.19 14.87 1.20
N LEU A 51 -4.03 15.28 0.71
CA LEU A 51 -3.95 16.46 -0.13
C LEU A 51 -4.88 16.23 -1.34
N PRO A 52 -5.68 17.23 -1.74
CA PRO A 52 -6.76 17.09 -2.72
C PRO A 52 -6.22 17.06 -4.16
N PHE A 53 -5.29 16.16 -4.43
CA PHE A 53 -4.77 15.91 -5.76
C PHE A 53 -5.72 14.95 -6.48
N SER A 54 -6.35 15.42 -7.55
CA SER A 54 -7.34 14.64 -8.31
C SER A 54 -6.74 13.35 -8.88
N TRP A 55 -5.53 13.44 -9.46
CA TRP A 55 -4.82 12.29 -10.05
C TRP A 55 -4.58 11.16 -9.04
N PHE A 56 -4.13 11.50 -7.83
CA PHE A 56 -3.89 10.52 -6.77
C PHE A 56 -5.19 9.82 -6.37
N THR A 57 -6.26 10.61 -6.22
CA THR A 57 -7.56 10.09 -5.77
C THR A 57 -8.15 9.14 -6.81
N GLU A 58 -8.05 9.48 -8.10
CA GLU A 58 -8.54 8.64 -9.19
C GLU A 58 -7.74 7.32 -9.27
N GLU A 59 -6.41 7.39 -9.40
CA GLU A 59 -5.55 6.21 -9.53
C GLU A 59 -5.67 5.26 -8.33
N TRP A 60 -5.70 5.82 -7.10
CA TRP A 60 -5.90 5.03 -5.89
C TRP A 60 -7.24 4.29 -5.90
N GLN A 61 -8.35 4.97 -6.22
CA GLN A 61 -9.67 4.36 -6.22
C GLN A 61 -9.80 3.27 -7.30
N GLU A 62 -9.17 3.45 -8.45
CA GLU A 62 -9.14 2.44 -9.51
C GLU A 62 -8.44 1.15 -9.05
N ILE A 63 -7.19 1.26 -8.56
CA ILE A 63 -6.43 0.10 -8.07
C ILE A 63 -7.17 -0.59 -6.91
N ARG A 64 -7.70 0.20 -5.98
CA ARG A 64 -8.42 -0.32 -4.82
C ARG A 64 -9.70 -1.04 -5.21
N ALA A 65 -10.46 -0.54 -6.18
CA ALA A 65 -11.69 -1.17 -6.66
C ALA A 65 -11.41 -2.49 -7.37
N GLU A 66 -10.30 -2.58 -8.10
CA GLU A 66 -9.86 -3.81 -8.77
C GLU A 66 -9.44 -4.88 -7.75
N LEU A 67 -8.59 -4.51 -6.80
CA LEU A 67 -7.96 -5.47 -5.89
C LEU A 67 -8.84 -5.85 -4.70
N ARG A 68 -9.52 -4.90 -4.04
CA ARG A 68 -10.23 -5.13 -2.76
C ARG A 68 -11.19 -6.35 -2.76
N PRO A 69 -11.94 -6.66 -3.84
CA PRO A 69 -12.81 -7.83 -3.89
C PRO A 69 -12.09 -9.19 -3.85
N MET A 70 -10.78 -9.23 -4.15
CA MET A 70 -10.00 -10.46 -4.32
C MET A 70 -9.08 -10.78 -3.14
N VAL A 71 -9.07 -9.90 -2.14
CA VAL A 71 -8.03 -9.87 -1.10
C VAL A 71 -8.31 -10.87 0.01
N ASP A 72 -7.25 -11.53 0.48
CA ASP A 72 -7.28 -12.23 1.76
C ASP A 72 -7.38 -11.22 2.92
N ASP A 73 -8.48 -11.27 3.67
CA ASP A 73 -8.78 -10.29 4.72
C ASP A 73 -7.80 -10.32 5.90
N GLU A 74 -7.20 -11.45 6.24
CA GLU A 74 -6.25 -11.52 7.36
C GLU A 74 -4.89 -10.95 6.95
N ALA A 75 -4.44 -11.25 5.73
CA ALA A 75 -3.24 -10.63 5.16
C ALA A 75 -3.41 -9.12 4.99
N TRP A 76 -4.59 -8.66 4.57
CA TRP A 76 -4.94 -7.25 4.47
C TRP A 76 -4.93 -6.54 5.84
N LYS A 77 -5.57 -7.12 6.85
CA LYS A 77 -5.54 -6.58 8.23
C LYS A 77 -4.12 -6.46 8.76
N ARG A 78 -3.26 -7.46 8.48
CA ARG A 78 -1.85 -7.41 8.85
C ARG A 78 -1.14 -6.25 8.17
N GLY A 79 -1.38 -6.02 6.87
CA GLY A 79 -0.86 -4.87 6.14
C GLY A 79 -1.31 -3.54 6.75
N ARG A 80 -2.61 -3.41 7.04
CA ARG A 80 -3.19 -2.24 7.70
C ARG A 80 -2.56 -1.91 9.05
N ALA A 81 -2.08 -2.91 9.77
CA ALA A 81 -1.47 -2.75 11.08
C ALA A 81 0.02 -2.32 11.02
N MET A 82 0.63 -2.29 9.83
CA MET A 82 2.03 -1.89 9.65
C MET A 82 2.20 -0.38 9.74
N SER A 83 3.28 0.05 10.37
CA SER A 83 3.84 1.38 10.17
C SER A 83 4.35 1.57 8.73
N SER A 84 4.51 2.82 8.30
CA SER A 84 5.11 3.13 6.99
C SER A 84 6.49 2.50 6.80
N SER A 85 7.33 2.47 7.84
CA SER A 85 8.63 1.79 7.83
C SER A 85 8.51 0.28 7.66
N GLU A 86 7.59 -0.36 8.37
CA GLU A 86 7.38 -1.81 8.25
C GLU A 86 6.87 -2.21 6.86
N ALA A 87 6.00 -1.39 6.27
CA ALA A 87 5.52 -1.60 4.91
C ALA A 87 6.65 -1.49 3.87
N VAL A 88 7.55 -0.50 4.02
CA VAL A 88 8.74 -0.35 3.17
C VAL A 88 9.69 -1.54 3.34
N ASP A 89 9.99 -1.92 4.59
CA ASP A 89 10.86 -3.07 4.88
C ASP A 89 10.28 -4.37 4.35
N TYR A 90 8.96 -4.54 4.42
CA TYR A 90 8.26 -5.70 3.88
C TYR A 90 8.48 -5.84 2.36
N VAL A 91 8.34 -4.73 1.61
CA VAL A 91 8.60 -4.71 0.16
C VAL A 91 10.06 -5.06 -0.14
N LEU A 92 11.00 -4.39 0.53
CA LEU A 92 12.43 -4.51 0.24
C LEU A 92 12.99 -5.90 0.59
N ASN A 93 12.55 -6.49 1.70
CA ASN A 93 13.10 -7.75 2.19
C ASN A 93 12.43 -8.99 1.59
N ARG A 94 11.23 -8.89 0.98
CA ARG A 94 10.64 -9.99 0.20
C ARG A 94 11.18 -10.08 -1.23
N GLN A 95 11.95 -9.11 -1.72
CA GLN A 95 12.56 -9.12 -3.06
C GLN A 95 13.90 -9.85 -3.16
N THR A 96 14.49 -10.29 -2.05
CA THR A 96 15.70 -11.12 -2.08
C THR A 96 15.33 -12.59 -1.92
N PRO A 97 15.51 -13.44 -2.96
CA PRO A 97 15.73 -14.85 -2.70
C PRO A 97 16.90 -14.92 -1.72
N LYS A 98 16.72 -15.59 -0.57
CA LYS A 98 17.88 -16.04 0.20
C LYS A 98 18.64 -17.02 -0.68
N SER A 99 19.62 -16.53 -1.42
CA SER A 99 20.66 -17.36 -2.01
C SER A 99 21.45 -17.95 -0.84
N TYR A 100 21.20 -19.23 -0.56
CA TYR A 100 22.09 -20.08 0.23
C TYR A 100 23.23 -20.57 -0.67
#